data_AF-A0A645B7I5-F1
#
_entry.id   AF-A0A645B7I5-F1
#
_cell.length_a   1.000
_cell.length_b   1.000
_cell.length_c   1.000
_cell.angle_alpha   90.00
_cell.angle_beta   90.00
_cell.angle_gamma   90.00
#
_symmetry.space_group_name_H-M   'P 1'
#
loop_
_entity.id
_entity.type
_entity.pdbx_description
1 polymer ?
#
loop_
_entity_poly.entity_id
_entity_poly.type
_entity_poly.pdbx_seq_one_letter_code
_entity_poly.pdbx_strand_id
1 'polypeptide(L)'
;MPETTALQVCNLNPTDIVPPANAAGATTNGAVTEARDWWLREILEPARVVEVPANRLFGNFPPKIPEDPVKPLPPPPSGFVVLPRPVVPEFVVVHAGTPTNTAAPNYTVRFQDYIKNVASSEIYATWPENTIRANIYCILSFTLNRIYTEWYRGKGYKFDITNSTAFDHAFTYGRNIFDNINRIVDEIFTTYVRRRGAKQPLLTQYCDGRQVQCPGWLTQWGSKDLGDRGFTPYQILTNFYGTNIDLVQAEKVAGIPKSYPGYTLKIGSRGEPVRVIQTYLNRISQNYPAIPKVAVDGIYGPATANAVRIFQRIFNLPQTGEVDFATWYAISNIYVGVTKIAELRSTVEPSIETGLFIPPSPYRNDINVPTVRYRK
;
A
#
# COMPACT_ATOMS: atom_id res chain seq x y z
N MET A 1 -5.03 23.86 -30.42
CA MET A 1 -6.26 23.09 -30.74
C MET A 1 -6.31 21.89 -29.81
N PRO A 2 -7.46 21.60 -29.21
CA PRO A 2 -7.69 21.80 -27.77
C PRO A 2 -7.11 20.69 -26.88
N GLU A 3 -6.78 21.08 -25.65
CA GLU A 3 -6.37 20.23 -24.54
C GLU A 3 -7.43 19.17 -24.27
N THR A 4 -7.12 17.90 -24.53
CA THR A 4 -7.95 16.78 -24.06
C THR A 4 -7.64 16.51 -22.59
N THR A 5 -8.17 17.35 -21.71
CA THR A 5 -8.40 17.01 -20.30
C THR A 5 -9.54 15.99 -20.28
N ALA A 6 -9.25 14.76 -19.86
CA ALA A 6 -10.30 13.79 -19.57
C ALA A 6 -10.98 14.21 -18.26
N LEU A 7 -12.09 14.94 -18.37
CA LEU A 7 -13.02 15.18 -17.27
C LEU A 7 -13.74 13.86 -16.97
N GLN A 8 -13.43 13.24 -15.84
CA GLN A 8 -14.16 12.07 -15.37
C GLN A 8 -15.27 12.53 -14.42
N VAL A 9 -16.50 12.60 -14.94
CA VAL A 9 -17.70 12.70 -14.12
C VAL A 9 -18.11 11.28 -13.74
N CYS A 10 -18.09 10.95 -12.45
CA CYS A 10 -18.77 9.76 -11.95
C CYS A 10 -20.29 10.00 -12.08
N ASN A 11 -20.86 9.69 -13.25
CA ASN A 11 -22.30 9.85 -13.48
C ASN A 11 -23.10 8.84 -12.66
N LEU A 12 -23.98 9.35 -11.80
CA LEU A 12 -25.28 8.74 -11.53
C LEU A 12 -26.34 9.68 -12.10
N ASN A 13 -27.14 9.20 -13.06
CA ASN A 13 -28.31 9.94 -13.53
C ASN A 13 -29.34 10.01 -12.38
N PRO A 14 -29.86 11.19 -11.99
CA PRO A 14 -30.78 11.33 -10.86
C PRO A 14 -32.17 10.68 -11.07
N THR A 15 -32.46 10.15 -12.26
CA THR A 15 -33.81 9.67 -12.64
C THR A 15 -34.09 8.22 -12.30
N ASP A 16 -33.08 7.43 -11.90
CA ASP A 16 -33.23 5.97 -11.71
C ASP A 16 -33.35 5.53 -10.24
N ILE A 17 -33.61 6.46 -9.31
CA ILE A 17 -33.73 6.15 -7.88
C ILE A 17 -35.20 6.22 -7.45
N VAL A 18 -35.86 5.07 -7.39
CA VAL A 18 -37.17 4.93 -6.73
C VAL A 18 -36.93 4.76 -5.22
N PRO A 19 -37.45 5.64 -4.35
CA PRO A 19 -37.32 5.45 -2.91
C PRO A 19 -38.20 4.25 -2.45
N PRO A 20 -37.77 3.48 -1.44
CA PRO A 20 -38.56 2.38 -0.92
C PRO A 20 -39.88 2.90 -0.34
N ALA A 21 -40.98 2.21 -0.67
CA ALA A 21 -42.33 2.54 -0.24
C ALA A 21 -42.45 2.52 1.30
N ASN A 22 -43.12 3.55 1.82
CA ASN A 22 -43.37 3.80 3.23
C ASN A 22 -43.87 2.55 3.98
N ALA A 23 -43.15 2.13 5.03
CA ALA A 23 -43.75 1.38 6.11
C ALA A 23 -44.66 2.33 6.91
N ALA A 24 -45.96 2.13 6.76
CA ALA A 24 -46.99 2.80 7.53
C ALA A 24 -46.83 2.50 9.03
N GLY A 25 -46.92 3.55 9.85
CA GLY A 25 -47.22 3.43 11.29
C GLY A 25 -46.02 3.49 12.25
N ALA A 26 -45.41 4.67 12.42
CA ALA A 26 -44.75 5.01 13.68
C ALA A 26 -44.70 6.54 13.85
N THR A 27 -45.57 7.05 14.70
CA THR A 27 -45.49 8.39 15.27
C THR A 27 -44.36 8.44 16.30
N THR A 28 -43.34 9.29 16.09
CA THR A 28 -42.73 10.22 17.07
C THR A 28 -41.36 10.74 16.58
N ASN A 29 -41.26 12.07 16.49
CA ASN A 29 -40.16 12.97 16.83
C ASN A 29 -38.68 12.58 16.54
N GLY A 30 -38.02 13.42 15.73
CA GLY A 30 -36.57 13.66 15.76
C GLY A 30 -35.68 12.80 14.85
N ALA A 31 -35.89 11.48 14.83
CA ALA A 31 -34.93 10.55 14.21
C ALA A 31 -35.03 10.43 12.67
N VAL A 32 -36.20 10.73 12.07
CA VAL A 32 -36.41 10.58 10.61
C VAL A 32 -35.73 11.70 9.81
N THR A 33 -35.50 12.87 10.44
CA THR A 33 -34.81 14.01 9.84
C THR A 33 -33.29 13.79 9.76
N GLU A 34 -32.66 13.22 10.79
CA GLU A 34 -31.21 12.94 10.79
C GLU A 34 -30.83 11.80 9.82
N ALA A 35 -31.68 10.77 9.69
CA ALA A 35 -31.41 9.67 8.75
C ALA A 35 -31.52 10.11 7.28
N ARG A 36 -32.42 11.06 6.95
CA ARG A 36 -32.49 11.69 5.62
C ARG A 36 -31.29 12.62 5.37
N ASP A 37 -30.82 13.33 6.39
CA ASP A 37 -29.69 14.25 6.30
C ASP A 37 -28.33 13.53 6.13
N TRP A 38 -28.18 12.35 6.75
CA TRP A 38 -26.99 11.51 6.59
C TRP A 38 -26.91 10.87 5.19
N TRP A 39 -28.03 10.32 4.68
CA TRP A 39 -28.09 9.79 3.31
C TRP A 39 -27.86 10.86 2.23
N LEU A 40 -28.35 12.09 2.42
CA LEU A 40 -28.10 13.19 1.49
C LEU A 40 -26.64 13.68 1.50
N ARG A 41 -25.93 13.62 2.65
CA ARG A 41 -24.50 14.01 2.73
C ARG A 41 -23.57 12.99 2.09
N GLU A 42 -23.87 11.70 2.19
CA GLU A 42 -23.10 10.63 1.52
C GLU A 42 -23.28 10.67 -0.01
N ILE A 43 -24.44 11.12 -0.49
CA ILE A 43 -24.79 11.23 -1.93
C ILE A 43 -24.36 12.58 -2.54
N LEU A 44 -24.19 13.63 -1.73
CA LEU A 44 -23.78 14.98 -2.14
C LEU A 44 -22.33 15.31 -1.74
N GLU A 45 -21.41 14.33 -1.70
CA GLU A 45 -20.00 14.68 -1.90
C GLU A 45 -19.91 15.36 -3.27
N PRO A 46 -19.50 16.64 -3.37
CA PRO A 46 -19.36 17.28 -4.67
C PRO A 46 -18.44 16.40 -5.50
N ALA A 47 -18.88 16.02 -6.71
CA ALA A 47 -18.08 15.23 -7.63
C ALA A 47 -16.67 15.85 -7.67
N ARG A 48 -15.69 15.19 -7.05
CA ARG A 48 -14.32 15.69 -7.06
C ARG A 48 -13.86 15.56 -8.49
N VAL A 49 -13.74 16.68 -9.18
CA VAL A 49 -13.15 16.73 -10.50
C VAL A 49 -11.69 16.29 -10.33
N VAL A 50 -11.42 15.05 -10.72
CA VAL A 50 -10.05 14.54 -10.81
C VAL A 50 -9.50 15.02 -12.14
N GLU A 51 -8.64 16.03 -12.10
CA GLU A 51 -7.87 16.40 -13.28
C GLU A 51 -6.82 15.33 -13.55
N VAL A 52 -7.00 14.58 -14.63
CA VAL A 52 -6.01 13.63 -15.12
C VAL A 52 -5.11 14.35 -16.14
N PRO A 53 -3.87 14.72 -15.76
CA PRO A 53 -2.96 15.36 -16.69
C PRO A 53 -2.49 14.36 -17.76
N ALA A 54 -2.00 14.93 -18.87
CA ALA A 54 -1.32 14.17 -19.91
C ALA A 54 -0.22 13.27 -19.33
N ASN A 55 0.09 12.17 -20.03
CA ASN A 55 1.19 11.28 -19.65
C ASN A 55 2.52 12.06 -19.50
N ARG A 56 3.35 11.67 -18.53
CA ARG A 56 4.62 12.35 -18.21
C ARG A 56 5.54 12.53 -19.41
N LEU A 57 5.49 11.62 -20.38
CA LEU A 57 6.31 11.65 -21.60
C LEU A 57 5.84 12.67 -22.65
N PHE A 58 4.64 13.22 -22.51
CA PHE A 58 4.07 14.22 -23.42
C PHE A 58 4.01 15.63 -22.82
N GLY A 59 3.81 15.74 -21.50
CA GLY A 59 3.73 17.04 -20.82
C GLY A 59 5.10 17.70 -20.58
N ASN A 60 5.09 18.99 -20.26
CA ASN A 60 6.27 19.74 -19.86
C ASN A 60 6.48 19.59 -18.34
N PHE A 61 7.40 18.72 -17.94
CA PHE A 61 7.71 18.45 -16.54
C PHE A 61 9.16 18.84 -16.22
N PRO A 62 9.43 19.33 -15.00
CA PRO A 62 10.79 19.66 -14.60
C PRO A 62 11.72 18.43 -14.66
N PRO A 63 13.00 18.62 -15.04
CA PRO A 63 14.00 17.57 -14.93
C PRO A 63 14.10 17.01 -13.51
N LYS A 64 14.36 15.70 -13.42
CA LYS A 64 14.56 15.04 -12.13
C LYS A 64 15.87 15.51 -11.50
N ILE A 65 15.83 15.87 -10.23
CA ILE A 65 16.99 16.34 -9.45
C ILE A 65 17.88 15.12 -9.16
N PRO A 66 19.15 15.13 -9.58
CA PRO A 66 20.07 14.04 -9.31
C PRO A 66 20.30 13.81 -7.81
N GLU A 67 20.29 12.55 -7.43
CA GLU A 67 20.39 12.09 -6.07
C GLU A 67 21.31 10.87 -5.99
N ASP A 68 22.06 10.72 -4.89
CA ASP A 68 22.90 9.53 -4.71
C ASP A 68 22.02 8.26 -4.73
N PRO A 69 22.35 7.26 -5.58
CA PRO A 69 21.62 6.00 -5.66
C PRO A 69 21.63 5.18 -4.36
N VAL A 70 22.62 5.40 -3.49
CA VAL A 70 22.81 4.75 -2.20
C VAL A 70 22.61 5.80 -1.11
N LYS A 71 21.49 5.75 -0.41
CA LYS A 71 21.21 6.73 0.64
C LYS A 71 21.96 6.42 1.93
N PRO A 72 22.42 7.45 2.65
CA PRO A 72 22.84 7.27 4.03
C PRO A 72 21.62 6.77 4.81
N LEU A 73 21.79 5.66 5.51
CA LEU A 73 20.78 5.17 6.44
C LEU A 73 20.78 6.10 7.66
N PRO A 74 19.62 6.43 8.24
CA PRO A 74 19.57 7.29 9.41
C PRO A 74 20.42 6.69 10.54
N PRO A 75 21.19 7.52 11.28
CA PRO A 75 22.06 7.03 12.34
C PRO A 75 21.23 6.42 13.48
N PRO A 76 21.60 5.24 14.01
CA PRO A 76 21.04 4.77 15.27
C PRO A 76 21.63 5.60 16.43
N PRO A 77 20.86 6.12 17.42
CA PRO A 77 19.42 6.31 17.51
C PRO A 77 19.04 7.81 17.36
N SER A 78 18.42 8.18 16.24
CA SER A 78 17.61 9.41 16.11
C SER A 78 16.11 9.16 16.26
N GLY A 79 15.70 8.02 16.83
CA GLY A 79 14.29 7.65 17.02
C GLY A 79 13.61 6.96 15.82
N PHE A 80 14.40 6.65 14.77
CA PHE A 80 13.96 5.92 13.59
C PHE A 80 14.73 4.59 13.50
N VAL A 81 14.05 3.48 13.20
CA VAL A 81 14.70 2.18 13.01
C VAL A 81 14.58 1.75 11.59
N VAL A 82 15.75 1.73 10.95
CA VAL A 82 15.97 1.12 9.66
C VAL A 82 15.66 -0.35 9.78
N LEU A 83 14.72 -0.83 8.97
CA LEU A 83 14.41 -2.24 8.89
C LEU A 83 15.68 -3.03 8.53
N PRO A 84 15.88 -4.24 9.08
CA PRO A 84 17.06 -5.05 8.73
C PRO A 84 17.09 -5.43 7.24
N ARG A 85 15.94 -5.34 6.57
CA ARG A 85 15.74 -5.69 5.16
C ARG A 85 14.51 -4.97 4.57
N PRO A 86 14.48 -4.71 3.25
CA PRO A 86 13.35 -4.06 2.61
C PRO A 86 12.08 -4.89 2.67
N VAL A 87 10.96 -4.20 2.91
CA VAL A 87 9.63 -4.79 3.04
C VAL A 87 8.67 -4.02 2.17
N VAL A 88 7.76 -4.74 1.50
CA VAL A 88 6.63 -4.10 0.81
C VAL A 88 5.56 -3.73 1.83
N PRO A 89 5.22 -2.43 1.97
CA PRO A 89 4.16 -1.99 2.86
C PRO A 89 2.78 -2.21 2.24
N GLU A 90 1.76 -2.15 3.07
CA GLU A 90 0.37 -2.21 2.60
C GLU A 90 -0.08 -0.88 1.96
N PHE A 91 0.34 0.25 2.54
CA PHE A 91 0.00 1.60 2.11
C PHE A 91 1.22 2.48 1.89
N VAL A 92 1.04 3.53 1.07
CA VAL A 92 2.00 4.62 0.84
C VAL A 92 1.27 5.94 1.07
N VAL A 93 1.91 6.87 1.79
CA VAL A 93 1.43 8.25 1.94
C VAL A 93 2.11 9.13 0.90
N VAL A 94 1.34 9.54 -0.11
CA VAL A 94 1.78 10.38 -1.23
C VAL A 94 1.44 11.84 -0.96
N HIS A 95 2.42 12.71 -1.01
CA HIS A 95 2.23 14.16 -0.92
C HIS A 95 2.01 14.78 -2.31
N ALA A 96 0.91 15.49 -2.48
CA ALA A 96 0.49 16.04 -3.77
C ALA A 96 1.12 17.40 -4.10
N GLY A 97 2.44 17.52 -3.92
CA GLY A 97 3.18 18.74 -4.17
C GLY A 97 4.70 18.55 -4.02
N THR A 98 5.45 19.64 -4.11
CA THR A 98 6.87 19.63 -3.74
C THR A 98 7.00 19.35 -2.23
N PRO A 99 8.15 18.85 -1.74
CA PRO A 99 8.30 18.53 -0.32
C PRO A 99 7.99 19.69 0.64
N THR A 100 8.19 20.93 0.20
CA THR A 100 7.98 22.15 1.00
C THR A 100 6.57 22.72 0.88
N ASN A 101 5.71 22.19 0.01
CA ASN A 101 4.34 22.69 -0.16
C ASN A 101 3.42 22.16 0.95
N THR A 102 3.40 22.82 2.11
CA THR A 102 2.57 22.39 3.25
C THR A 102 1.06 22.51 3.01
N ALA A 103 0.62 23.24 1.98
CA ALA A 103 -0.79 23.35 1.60
C ALA A 103 -1.29 22.16 0.76
N ALA A 104 -0.39 21.39 0.16
CA ALA A 104 -0.77 20.23 -0.65
C ALA A 104 -1.28 19.06 0.23
N PRO A 105 -2.35 18.35 -0.23
CA PRO A 105 -2.89 17.22 0.52
C PRO A 105 -1.96 16.01 0.50
N ASN A 106 -2.12 15.15 1.50
CA ASN A 106 -1.53 13.82 1.53
C ASN A 106 -2.60 12.76 1.23
N TYR A 107 -2.29 11.83 0.34
CA TYR A 107 -3.16 10.70 -0.01
C TYR A 107 -2.57 9.41 0.52
N THR A 108 -3.34 8.66 1.30
CA THR A 108 -2.99 7.30 1.71
C THR A 108 -3.63 6.33 0.74
N VAL A 109 -2.81 5.57 0.02
CA VAL A 109 -3.23 4.63 -1.02
C VAL A 109 -2.55 3.28 -0.83
N ARG A 110 -3.17 2.19 -1.30
CA ARG A 110 -2.50 0.87 -1.23
C ARG A 110 -1.24 0.90 -2.09
N PHE A 111 -0.18 0.23 -1.63
CA PHE A 111 1.11 0.24 -2.33
C PHE A 111 0.97 -0.23 -3.79
N GLN A 112 0.24 -1.31 -4.05
CA GLN A 112 0.03 -1.81 -5.41
C GLN A 112 -0.69 -0.78 -6.28
N ASP A 113 -1.72 -0.12 -5.74
CA ASP A 113 -2.52 0.87 -6.47
C ASP A 113 -1.69 2.12 -6.79
N TYR A 114 -0.80 2.52 -5.87
CA TYR A 114 0.19 3.57 -6.11
C TYR A 114 1.10 3.21 -7.29
N ILE A 115 1.69 2.01 -7.30
CA ILE A 115 2.60 1.57 -8.38
C ILE A 115 1.87 1.50 -9.73
N LYS A 116 0.63 0.99 -9.75
CA LYS A 116 -0.22 0.95 -10.95
C LYS A 116 -0.53 2.34 -11.49
N ASN A 117 -0.85 3.28 -10.60
CA ASN A 117 -1.12 4.67 -10.93
C ASN A 117 0.11 5.37 -11.52
N VAL A 118 1.26 5.19 -10.86
CA VAL A 118 2.53 5.77 -11.31
C VAL A 118 2.92 5.21 -12.66
N ALA A 119 2.88 3.89 -12.85
CA ALA A 119 3.16 3.28 -14.15
C ALA A 119 2.22 3.82 -15.25
N SER A 120 0.93 3.97 -14.95
CA SER A 120 -0.06 4.52 -15.90
C SER A 120 0.13 6.02 -16.17
N SER A 121 0.86 6.73 -15.31
CA SER A 121 1.18 8.16 -15.44
C SER A 121 2.53 8.41 -16.12
N GLU A 122 3.48 7.50 -15.93
CA GLU A 122 4.89 7.66 -16.32
C GLU A 122 5.22 7.02 -17.68
N ILE A 123 4.54 5.94 -18.06
CA ILE A 123 4.84 5.17 -19.28
C ILE A 123 3.58 4.89 -20.10
N TYR A 124 3.76 4.56 -21.38
CA TYR A 124 2.64 4.15 -22.25
C TYR A 124 2.36 2.66 -22.12
N ALA A 125 1.09 2.31 -21.92
CA ALA A 125 0.64 0.93 -21.85
C ALA A 125 0.78 0.16 -23.19
N THR A 126 1.00 0.85 -24.31
CA THR A 126 1.18 0.23 -25.64
C THR A 126 2.62 -0.23 -25.91
N TRP A 127 3.55 0.04 -24.99
CA TRP A 127 4.94 -0.37 -25.15
C TRP A 127 5.13 -1.88 -24.98
N PRO A 128 6.24 -2.45 -25.47
CA PRO A 128 6.55 -3.86 -25.28
C PRO A 128 6.47 -4.27 -23.81
N GLU A 129 5.93 -5.46 -23.52
CA GLU A 129 5.76 -5.95 -22.14
C GLU A 129 7.09 -5.94 -21.35
N ASN A 130 8.20 -6.25 -22.02
CA ASN A 130 9.53 -6.21 -21.40
C ASN A 130 9.96 -4.79 -21.00
N THR A 131 9.61 -3.78 -21.80
CA THR A 131 9.83 -2.36 -21.48
C THR A 131 8.98 -1.95 -20.28
N ILE A 132 7.70 -2.32 -20.27
CA ILE A 132 6.78 -2.01 -19.17
C ILE A 132 7.31 -2.61 -17.85
N ARG A 133 7.70 -3.89 -17.87
CA ARG A 133 8.30 -4.57 -16.71
C ARG A 133 9.57 -3.88 -16.22
N ALA A 134 10.49 -3.51 -17.12
CA ALA A 134 11.73 -2.81 -16.76
C ALA A 134 11.45 -1.48 -16.05
N ASN A 135 10.51 -0.69 -16.56
CA ASN A 135 10.12 0.58 -15.95
C ASN A 135 9.42 0.36 -14.59
N ILE A 136 8.55 -0.66 -14.47
CA ILE A 136 7.90 -0.98 -13.20
C ILE A 136 8.92 -1.43 -12.14
N TYR A 137 9.96 -2.19 -12.51
CA TYR A 137 11.05 -2.50 -11.57
C TYR A 137 11.76 -1.24 -11.05
N CYS A 138 11.96 -0.24 -11.91
CA CYS A 138 12.50 1.05 -11.47
C CYS A 138 11.55 1.79 -10.52
N ILE A 139 10.25 1.82 -10.84
CA ILE A 139 9.25 2.47 -9.98
C ILE A 139 9.21 1.78 -8.60
N LEU A 140 9.14 0.45 -8.56
CA LEU A 140 9.15 -0.35 -7.33
C LEU A 140 10.41 -0.12 -6.51
N SER A 141 11.58 -0.19 -7.13
CA SER A 141 12.86 -0.02 -6.45
C SER A 141 13.02 1.39 -5.89
N PHE A 142 12.63 2.41 -6.65
CA PHE A 142 12.64 3.80 -6.20
C PHE A 142 11.71 4.00 -5.00
N THR A 143 10.45 3.54 -5.09
CA THR A 143 9.47 3.71 -4.02
C THR A 143 9.90 2.97 -2.75
N LEU A 144 10.38 1.73 -2.88
CA LEU A 144 10.89 0.98 -1.73
C LEU A 144 12.15 1.61 -1.15
N ASN A 145 13.02 2.25 -1.96
CA ASN A 145 14.14 3.03 -1.44
C ASN A 145 13.67 4.18 -0.56
N ARG A 146 12.70 5.00 -1.02
CA ARG A 146 12.14 6.12 -0.23
C ARG A 146 11.60 5.67 1.12
N ILE A 147 10.89 4.54 1.14
CA ILE A 147 10.28 3.98 2.34
C ILE A 147 11.33 3.35 3.26
N TYR A 148 12.22 2.51 2.72
CA TYR A 148 13.25 1.81 3.49
C TYR A 148 14.25 2.77 4.14
N THR A 149 14.60 3.84 3.44
CA THR A 149 15.55 4.85 3.92
C THR A 149 14.86 5.93 4.74
N GLU A 150 13.53 5.88 4.85
CA GLU A 150 12.71 6.91 5.50
C GLU A 150 13.05 8.32 4.98
N TRP A 151 13.29 8.45 3.68
CA TRP A 151 13.95 9.63 3.11
C TRP A 151 13.30 10.97 3.47
N TYR A 152 11.96 10.98 3.53
CA TYR A 152 11.16 12.13 3.94
C TYR A 152 10.84 12.09 5.44
N ARG A 153 10.46 10.93 5.98
CA ARG A 153 10.13 10.76 7.41
C ARG A 153 11.28 11.15 8.33
N GLY A 154 12.50 10.70 8.01
CA GLY A 154 13.73 11.03 8.74
C GLY A 154 14.12 12.51 8.66
N LYS A 155 13.46 13.30 7.79
CA LYS A 155 13.59 14.78 7.72
C LYS A 155 12.43 15.52 8.38
N GLY A 156 11.55 14.81 9.08
CA GLY A 156 10.40 15.38 9.80
C GLY A 156 9.14 15.54 8.95
N TYR A 157 9.12 15.06 7.70
CA TYR A 157 7.90 15.06 6.90
C TYR A 157 6.93 13.96 7.32
N LYS A 158 5.64 14.16 7.05
CA LYS A 158 4.54 13.23 7.40
C LYS A 158 4.08 12.35 6.22
N PHE A 159 4.90 12.25 5.18
CA PHE A 159 4.63 11.48 3.97
C PHE A 159 5.86 10.68 3.56
N ASP A 160 5.66 9.71 2.67
CA ASP A 160 6.69 8.74 2.28
C ASP A 160 7.30 9.09 0.91
N ILE A 161 6.51 9.75 0.05
CA ILE A 161 6.89 10.11 -1.31
C ILE A 161 6.05 11.30 -1.79
N THR A 162 6.54 12.07 -2.75
CA THR A 162 5.81 13.16 -3.41
C THR A 162 5.30 12.74 -4.78
N ASN A 163 4.38 13.51 -5.37
CA ASN A 163 4.00 13.41 -6.78
C ASN A 163 4.75 14.39 -7.69
N SER A 164 5.74 15.10 -7.16
CA SER A 164 6.54 16.07 -7.90
C SER A 164 7.60 15.35 -8.71
N THR A 165 7.50 15.38 -10.04
CA THR A 165 8.41 14.64 -10.95
C THR A 165 9.88 15.05 -10.83
N ALA A 166 10.15 16.26 -10.35
CA ALA A 166 11.51 16.72 -10.03
C ALA A 166 12.14 15.89 -8.91
N PHE A 167 11.34 15.48 -7.92
CA PHE A 167 11.82 14.74 -6.74
C PHE A 167 11.53 13.24 -6.86
N ASP A 168 10.30 12.88 -7.24
CA ASP A 168 9.77 11.51 -7.21
C ASP A 168 8.98 11.21 -8.49
N HIS A 169 7.85 10.51 -8.41
CA HIS A 169 7.09 10.06 -9.56
C HIS A 169 5.93 10.99 -9.91
N ALA A 170 5.48 10.96 -11.16
CA ALA A 170 4.16 11.43 -11.53
C ALA A 170 3.10 10.52 -10.89
N PHE A 171 2.22 11.11 -10.09
CA PHE A 171 1.07 10.45 -9.50
C PHE A 171 -0.13 11.38 -9.55
N THR A 172 -1.28 10.82 -9.94
CA THR A 172 -2.55 11.53 -9.99
C THR A 172 -3.61 10.74 -9.26
N TYR A 173 -4.07 11.25 -8.12
CA TYR A 173 -5.11 10.59 -7.33
C TYR A 173 -6.36 10.34 -8.17
N GLY A 174 -6.85 9.10 -8.23
CA GLY A 174 -8.05 8.74 -8.99
C GLY A 174 -7.88 8.50 -10.49
N ARG A 175 -6.65 8.49 -11.03
CA ARG A 175 -6.39 8.14 -12.45
C ARG A 175 -6.79 6.69 -12.77
N ASN A 176 -7.24 6.47 -14.00
CA ASN A 176 -7.44 5.14 -14.58
C ASN A 176 -6.14 4.31 -14.64
N ILE A 177 -6.31 2.98 -14.59
CA ILE A 177 -5.21 2.02 -14.66
C ILE A 177 -5.44 1.14 -15.89
N PHE A 178 -4.39 0.88 -16.66
CA PHE A 178 -4.46 -0.01 -17.82
C PHE A 178 -4.35 -1.48 -17.37
N ASP A 179 -5.18 -2.37 -17.94
CA ASP A 179 -5.27 -3.77 -17.53
C ASP A 179 -3.94 -4.53 -17.63
N ASN A 180 -3.15 -4.26 -18.67
CA ASN A 180 -1.85 -4.90 -18.83
C ASN A 180 -0.86 -4.46 -17.74
N ILE A 181 -0.85 -3.17 -17.38
CA ILE A 181 -0.05 -2.64 -16.26
C ILE A 181 -0.55 -3.25 -14.95
N ASN A 182 -1.87 -3.30 -14.73
CA ASN A 182 -2.47 -3.91 -13.54
C ASN A 182 -1.95 -5.33 -13.32
N ARG A 183 -2.05 -6.19 -14.35
CA ARG A 183 -1.56 -7.58 -14.33
C ARG A 183 -0.07 -7.67 -14.04
N ILE A 184 0.75 -6.87 -14.73
CA ILE A 184 2.21 -6.90 -14.56
C ILE A 184 2.60 -6.47 -13.14
N VAL A 185 1.99 -5.40 -12.61
CA VAL A 185 2.27 -4.97 -11.23
C VAL A 185 1.89 -6.05 -10.24
N ASP A 186 0.71 -6.67 -10.36
CA ASP A 186 0.28 -7.73 -9.46
C ASP A 186 1.23 -8.94 -9.46
N GLU A 187 1.88 -9.21 -10.60
CA GLU A 187 2.91 -10.24 -10.74
C GLU A 187 4.22 -9.88 -10.02
N ILE A 188 4.71 -8.65 -10.18
CA ILE A 188 6.10 -8.30 -9.82
C ILE A 188 6.27 -7.34 -8.63
N PHE A 189 5.19 -6.88 -7.99
CA PHE A 189 5.25 -5.81 -6.96
C PHE A 189 6.10 -6.09 -5.73
N THR A 190 6.55 -7.34 -5.52
CA THR A 190 7.49 -7.68 -4.45
C THR A 190 8.95 -7.51 -4.85
N THR A 191 9.23 -7.28 -6.12
CA THR A 191 10.60 -7.35 -6.64
C THR A 191 11.18 -5.94 -6.80
N TYR A 192 12.42 -5.75 -6.37
CA TYR A 192 13.14 -4.49 -6.47
C TYR A 192 14.58 -4.70 -6.97
N VAL A 193 15.19 -3.62 -7.44
CA VAL A 193 16.58 -3.61 -7.94
C VAL A 193 17.51 -3.35 -6.76
N ARG A 194 18.60 -4.10 -6.66
CA ARG A 194 19.59 -3.94 -5.58
C ARG A 194 21.00 -4.02 -6.14
N ARG A 195 21.89 -3.14 -5.70
CA ARG A 195 23.35 -3.29 -5.94
C ARG A 195 23.88 -4.50 -5.16
N ARG A 196 24.75 -5.31 -5.75
CA ARG A 196 25.33 -6.45 -5.01
C ARG A 196 26.07 -5.96 -3.77
N GLY A 197 25.81 -6.60 -2.63
CA GLY A 197 26.33 -6.20 -1.33
C GLY A 197 25.59 -5.03 -0.64
N ALA A 198 24.69 -4.32 -1.33
CA ALA A 198 23.88 -3.30 -0.68
C ALA A 198 22.71 -3.91 0.11
N LYS A 199 22.34 -3.28 1.23
CA LYS A 199 21.17 -3.66 2.03
C LYS A 199 19.87 -3.03 1.50
N GLN A 200 19.96 -1.79 1.04
CA GLN A 200 18.82 -0.98 0.56
C GLN A 200 18.46 -1.28 -0.89
N PRO A 201 17.20 -1.06 -1.32
CA PRO A 201 16.84 -0.99 -2.72
C PRO A 201 17.63 0.12 -3.41
N LEU A 202 17.96 -0.05 -4.68
CA LEU A 202 18.62 0.98 -5.46
C LEU A 202 17.63 2.13 -5.71
N LEU A 203 18.02 3.38 -5.44
CA LEU A 203 17.24 4.53 -5.91
C LEU A 203 17.42 4.66 -7.43
N THR A 204 16.57 3.95 -8.17
CA THR A 204 16.56 3.88 -9.63
C THR A 204 15.91 5.12 -10.21
N GLN A 205 16.59 6.26 -10.13
CA GLN A 205 16.17 7.45 -10.86
C GLN A 205 16.12 7.15 -12.37
N TYR A 206 15.16 7.77 -13.05
CA TYR A 206 14.94 7.63 -14.49
C TYR A 206 14.41 8.95 -15.08
N CYS A 207 14.65 9.15 -16.37
CA CYS A 207 14.16 10.31 -17.14
C CYS A 207 13.56 9.86 -18.48
N ASP A 208 12.96 10.78 -19.22
CA ASP A 208 12.34 10.44 -20.50
C ASP A 208 13.39 10.01 -21.56
N GLY A 209 14.55 10.70 -21.61
CA GLY A 209 15.67 10.39 -22.51
C GLY A 209 15.60 11.02 -23.90
N ARG A 210 14.58 11.83 -24.20
CA ARG A 210 14.47 12.61 -25.44
C ARG A 210 14.63 14.10 -25.17
N GLN A 211 13.79 14.64 -24.29
CA GLN A 211 13.80 16.03 -23.85
C GLN A 211 14.85 16.25 -22.76
N VAL A 212 14.96 15.31 -21.80
CA VAL A 212 15.97 15.33 -20.74
C VAL A 212 16.89 14.13 -20.89
N GLN A 213 18.20 14.38 -20.84
CA GLN A 213 19.22 13.33 -20.79
C GLN A 213 19.63 13.05 -19.35
N CYS A 214 19.83 11.78 -19.01
CA CYS A 214 20.24 11.34 -17.68
C CYS A 214 21.28 10.20 -17.74
N PRO A 215 22.58 10.53 -17.83
CA PRO A 215 23.64 9.53 -17.88
C PRO A 215 23.61 8.61 -16.65
N GLY A 216 23.67 7.30 -16.86
CA GLY A 216 23.69 6.29 -15.80
C GLY A 216 22.32 5.95 -15.20
N TRP A 217 21.24 6.53 -15.72
CA TRP A 217 19.86 6.20 -15.36
C TRP A 217 19.13 5.56 -16.54
N LEU A 218 18.03 4.87 -16.24
CA LEU A 218 17.14 4.40 -17.28
C LEU A 218 16.52 5.60 -18.00
N THR A 219 16.64 5.60 -19.33
CA THR A 219 15.85 6.47 -20.19
C THR A 219 14.60 5.73 -20.62
N GLN A 220 13.42 6.32 -20.45
CA GLN A 220 12.16 5.66 -20.75
C GLN A 220 12.07 5.33 -22.25
N TRP A 221 12.41 6.28 -23.13
CA TRP A 221 12.46 6.02 -24.57
C TRP A 221 13.56 5.04 -24.98
N GLY A 222 14.75 5.10 -24.36
CA GLY A 222 15.80 4.12 -24.65
C GLY A 222 15.43 2.70 -24.21
N SER A 223 14.71 2.56 -23.08
CA SER A 223 14.18 1.27 -22.62
C SER A 223 13.11 0.70 -23.56
N LYS A 224 12.36 1.57 -24.25
CA LYS A 224 11.42 1.19 -25.30
C LYS A 224 12.16 0.67 -26.53
N ASP A 225 13.20 1.37 -26.99
CA ASP A 225 13.98 0.96 -28.16
C ASP A 225 14.68 -0.40 -27.93
N LEU A 226 15.16 -0.67 -26.71
CA LEU A 226 15.71 -1.98 -26.35
C LEU A 226 14.62 -3.07 -26.30
N GLY A 227 13.44 -2.74 -25.77
CA GLY A 227 12.32 -3.68 -25.73
C GLY A 227 11.81 -4.07 -27.13
N ASP A 228 11.76 -3.13 -28.07
CA ASP A 228 11.41 -3.42 -29.47
C ASP A 228 12.41 -4.38 -30.12
N ARG A 229 13.67 -4.33 -29.68
CA ARG A 229 14.73 -5.26 -30.11
C ARG A 229 14.68 -6.61 -29.39
N GLY A 230 13.66 -6.85 -28.56
CA GLY A 230 13.46 -8.12 -27.85
C GLY A 230 14.29 -8.30 -26.58
N PHE A 231 14.91 -7.24 -26.05
CA PHE A 231 15.67 -7.35 -24.81
C PHE A 231 14.74 -7.68 -23.63
N THR A 232 15.21 -8.54 -22.74
CA THR A 232 14.49 -8.89 -21.49
C THR A 232 14.53 -7.73 -20.50
N PRO A 233 13.61 -7.68 -19.51
CA PRO A 233 13.61 -6.61 -18.51
C PRO A 233 14.95 -6.48 -17.76
N TYR A 234 15.57 -7.60 -17.41
CA TYR A 234 16.86 -7.60 -16.73
C TYR A 234 17.99 -7.06 -17.63
N GLN A 235 18.03 -7.45 -18.91
CA GLN A 235 19.00 -6.90 -19.86
C GLN A 235 18.83 -5.38 -20.03
N ILE A 236 17.59 -4.89 -20.13
CA ILE A 236 17.30 -3.45 -20.18
C ILE A 236 17.84 -2.77 -18.92
N LEU A 237 17.53 -3.27 -17.73
CA LEU A 237 18.02 -2.69 -16.47
C LEU A 237 19.55 -2.67 -16.38
N THR A 238 20.22 -3.77 -16.73
CA THR A 238 21.69 -3.84 -16.69
C THR A 238 22.37 -2.98 -17.76
N ASN A 239 21.68 -2.63 -18.84
CA ASN A 239 22.19 -1.68 -19.83
C ASN A 239 22.34 -0.26 -19.23
N PHE A 240 21.39 0.15 -18.39
CA PHE A 240 21.37 1.50 -17.80
C PHE A 240 22.09 1.57 -16.45
N TYR A 241 21.86 0.60 -15.57
CA TYR A 241 22.42 0.60 -14.22
C TYR A 241 23.70 -0.24 -14.09
N GLY A 242 24.16 -0.88 -15.16
CA GLY A 242 25.32 -1.78 -15.15
C GLY A 242 24.98 -3.17 -14.61
N THR A 243 25.92 -4.10 -14.73
CA THR A 243 25.74 -5.52 -14.40
C THR A 243 25.82 -5.84 -12.90
N ASN A 244 26.24 -4.86 -12.08
CA ASN A 244 26.33 -5.02 -10.63
C ASN A 244 24.98 -4.79 -9.92
N ILE A 245 23.90 -5.37 -10.46
CA ILE A 245 22.56 -5.34 -9.88
C ILE A 245 21.92 -6.72 -9.89
N ASP A 246 21.08 -6.97 -8.90
CA ASP A 246 20.20 -8.14 -8.84
C ASP A 246 18.75 -7.69 -8.67
N LEU A 247 17.82 -8.51 -9.15
CA LEU A 247 16.40 -8.41 -8.81
C LEU A 247 16.14 -9.26 -7.57
N VAL A 248 15.62 -8.63 -6.52
CA VAL A 248 15.43 -9.24 -5.19
C VAL A 248 13.98 -9.12 -4.80
N GLN A 249 13.41 -10.18 -4.24
CA GLN A 249 12.06 -10.14 -3.68
C GLN A 249 12.10 -9.65 -2.22
N ALA A 250 11.37 -8.58 -1.95
CA ALA A 250 11.08 -8.09 -0.61
C ALA A 250 10.01 -8.97 0.05
N GLU A 251 10.07 -9.03 1.38
CA GLU A 251 9.02 -9.68 2.15
C GLU A 251 7.74 -8.82 2.10
N LYS A 252 6.59 -9.47 1.88
CA LYS A 252 5.28 -8.82 1.97
C LYS A 252 4.91 -8.68 3.43
N VAL A 253 4.71 -7.45 3.89
CA VAL A 253 4.00 -7.23 5.14
C VAL A 253 2.54 -6.94 4.81
N ALA A 254 1.73 -7.98 4.89
CA ALA A 254 0.28 -7.87 4.72
C ALA A 254 -0.34 -7.57 6.09
N GLY A 255 -1.13 -6.51 6.22
CA GLY A 255 -1.89 -6.24 7.44
C GLY A 255 -1.16 -5.40 8.47
N ILE A 256 -0.22 -4.50 8.10
CA ILE A 256 0.10 -3.36 8.98
C ILE A 256 -0.98 -2.31 8.71
N PRO A 257 -2.04 -2.27 9.54
CA PRO A 257 -3.25 -1.51 9.26
C PRO A 257 -3.04 0.01 9.36
N LYS A 258 -1.98 0.46 10.02
CA LYS A 258 -1.75 1.88 10.37
C LYS A 258 -0.27 2.23 10.36
N SER A 259 0.09 3.28 9.60
CA SER A 259 1.43 3.84 9.57
C SER A 259 1.83 4.45 10.92
N TYR A 260 3.14 4.49 11.20
CA TYR A 260 3.66 5.17 12.39
C TYR A 260 3.19 6.64 12.41
N PRO A 261 2.71 7.17 13.55
CA PRO A 261 2.12 8.51 13.65
C PRO A 261 3.13 9.66 13.45
N GLY A 262 4.42 9.37 13.26
CA GLY A 262 5.46 10.37 13.07
C GLY A 262 5.99 10.98 14.38
N TYR A 263 5.62 10.42 15.53
CA TYR A 263 6.11 10.81 16.86
C TYR A 263 6.10 9.61 17.81
N THR A 264 7.01 9.61 18.78
CA THR A 264 7.14 8.52 19.77
C THR A 264 5.96 8.51 20.73
N LEU A 265 5.33 7.33 20.92
CA LEU A 265 4.32 7.16 21.96
C LEU A 265 4.99 6.85 23.30
N LYS A 266 4.67 7.63 24.32
CA LYS A 266 5.21 7.49 25.67
C LYS A 266 4.14 7.80 26.69
N ILE A 267 4.46 7.69 27.98
CA ILE A 267 3.50 8.02 29.05
C ILE A 267 2.93 9.43 28.81
N GLY A 268 1.61 9.51 28.74
CA GLY A 268 0.87 10.74 28.44
C GLY A 268 0.43 10.90 26.97
N SER A 269 0.96 10.11 26.03
CA SER A 269 0.46 10.06 24.65
C SER A 269 -1.00 9.57 24.62
N ARG A 270 -1.78 10.08 23.66
CA ARG A 270 -3.21 9.80 23.54
C ARG A 270 -3.67 9.65 22.09
N GLY A 271 -4.84 9.06 21.92
CA GLY A 271 -5.58 9.02 20.66
C GLY A 271 -5.43 7.71 19.90
N GLU A 272 -5.82 7.75 18.63
CA GLU A 272 -5.88 6.58 17.76
C GLU A 272 -4.57 5.77 17.68
N PRO A 273 -3.37 6.39 17.58
CA PRO A 273 -2.13 5.60 17.52
C PRO A 273 -1.88 4.76 18.78
N VAL A 274 -2.33 5.22 19.95
CA VAL A 274 -2.23 4.45 21.19
C VAL A 274 -3.20 3.27 21.18
N ARG A 275 -4.45 3.47 20.73
CA ARG A 275 -5.45 2.39 20.59
C ARG A 275 -4.92 1.28 19.69
N VAL A 276 -4.27 1.67 18.60
CA VAL A 276 -3.65 0.75 17.63
C VAL A 276 -2.63 -0.16 18.32
N ILE A 277 -1.64 0.41 19.03
CA ILE A 277 -0.62 -0.40 19.69
C ILE A 277 -1.20 -1.23 20.83
N GLN A 278 -2.13 -0.69 21.62
CA GLN A 278 -2.81 -1.46 22.67
C GLN A 278 -3.54 -2.68 22.09
N THR A 279 -4.21 -2.51 20.94
CA THR A 279 -4.86 -3.60 20.21
C THR A 279 -3.85 -4.65 19.76
N TYR A 280 -2.74 -4.22 19.15
CA TYR A 280 -1.73 -5.13 18.64
C TYR A 280 -1.05 -5.91 19.76
N LEU A 281 -0.64 -5.23 20.84
CA LEU A 281 -0.05 -5.88 22.01
C LEU A 281 -1.00 -6.93 22.60
N ASN A 282 -2.29 -6.62 22.72
CA ASN A 282 -3.27 -7.57 23.22
C ASN A 282 -3.44 -8.79 22.32
N ARG A 283 -3.40 -8.60 21.00
CA ARG A 283 -3.47 -9.73 20.07
C ARG A 283 -2.20 -10.58 20.15
N ILE A 284 -1.02 -9.95 20.14
CA ILE A 284 0.27 -10.62 20.27
C ILE A 284 0.37 -11.39 21.60
N SER A 285 -0.20 -10.86 22.68
CA SER A 285 -0.21 -11.51 24.00
C SER A 285 -0.85 -12.90 23.99
N GLN A 286 -1.71 -13.22 23.02
CA GLN A 286 -2.32 -14.54 22.89
C GLN A 286 -1.30 -15.61 22.48
N ASN A 287 -0.27 -15.23 21.72
CA ASN A 287 0.84 -16.10 21.32
C ASN A 287 2.06 -15.93 22.22
N TYR A 288 2.19 -14.79 22.89
CA TYR A 288 3.28 -14.43 23.81
C TYR A 288 2.72 -14.02 25.18
N PRO A 289 2.31 -14.98 26.04
CA PRO A 289 1.57 -14.70 27.27
C PRO A 289 2.34 -13.89 28.32
N ALA A 290 3.66 -13.80 28.19
CA ALA A 290 4.49 -12.95 29.03
C ALA A 290 4.20 -11.45 28.83
N ILE A 291 3.64 -11.04 27.69
CA ILE A 291 3.23 -9.65 27.44
C ILE A 291 1.90 -9.40 28.17
N PRO A 292 1.85 -8.49 29.16
CA PRO A 292 0.62 -8.16 29.86
C PRO A 292 -0.43 -7.58 28.91
N LYS A 293 -1.69 -7.99 29.08
CA LYS A 293 -2.82 -7.34 28.42
C LYS A 293 -3.04 -5.94 28.98
N VAL A 294 -3.47 -5.02 28.12
CA VAL A 294 -3.71 -3.61 28.44
C VAL A 294 -5.11 -3.21 28.01
N ALA A 295 -5.67 -2.18 28.64
CA ALA A 295 -6.92 -1.58 28.16
C ALA A 295 -6.68 -0.92 26.79
N VAL A 296 -7.65 -1.02 25.87
CA VAL A 296 -7.62 -0.32 24.56
C VAL A 296 -8.39 0.99 24.67
N ASP A 297 -7.91 1.87 25.54
CA ASP A 297 -8.56 3.14 25.88
C ASP A 297 -7.99 4.34 25.11
N GLY A 298 -6.89 4.14 24.36
CA GLY A 298 -6.19 5.20 23.66
C GLY A 298 -5.38 6.11 24.58
N ILE A 299 -5.08 5.68 25.82
CA ILE A 299 -4.28 6.41 26.79
C ILE A 299 -3.01 5.61 27.08
N TYR A 300 -1.86 6.22 26.80
CA TYR A 300 -0.58 5.56 27.03
C TYR A 300 -0.18 5.76 28.51
N GLY A 301 -0.66 4.86 29.36
CA GLY A 301 -0.35 4.86 30.80
C GLY A 301 0.81 3.93 31.19
N PRO A 302 1.12 3.82 32.50
CA PRO A 302 2.16 2.93 33.00
C PRO A 302 1.97 1.45 32.61
N ALA A 303 0.71 1.01 32.50
CA ALA A 303 0.39 -0.35 32.04
C ALA A 303 0.82 -0.59 30.58
N THR A 304 0.49 0.34 29.67
CA THR A 304 0.93 0.28 28.27
C THR A 304 2.45 0.33 28.17
N ALA A 305 3.10 1.22 28.93
CA ALA A 305 4.56 1.33 28.96
C ALA A 305 5.23 0.02 29.43
N ASN A 306 4.66 -0.64 30.44
CA ASN A 306 5.15 -1.93 30.91
C ASN A 306 4.98 -3.03 29.86
N ALA A 307 3.81 -3.12 29.22
CA ALA A 307 3.57 -4.10 28.17
C ALA A 307 4.53 -3.93 26.99
N VAL A 308 4.79 -2.68 26.58
CA VAL A 308 5.78 -2.35 25.55
C VAL A 308 7.19 -2.74 25.99
N ARG A 309 7.58 -2.48 27.23
CA ARG A 309 8.91 -2.88 27.74
C ARG A 309 9.11 -4.39 27.71
N ILE A 310 8.08 -5.16 28.07
CA ILE A 310 8.14 -6.62 28.02
C ILE A 310 8.17 -7.12 26.58
N PHE A 311 7.38 -6.54 25.68
CA PHE A 311 7.46 -6.81 24.24
C PHE A 311 8.89 -6.56 23.73
N GLN A 312 9.44 -5.38 24.03
CA GLN A 312 10.80 -5.00 23.62
C GLN A 312 11.83 -6.01 24.10
N ARG A 313 11.75 -6.44 25.37
CA ARG A 313 12.62 -7.47 25.92
C ARG A 313 12.52 -8.80 25.16
N ILE A 314 11.31 -9.27 24.86
CA ILE A 314 11.09 -10.55 24.16
C ILE A 314 11.68 -10.53 22.75
N PHE A 315 11.57 -9.40 22.05
CA PHE A 315 12.00 -9.25 20.67
C PHE A 315 13.36 -8.55 20.53
N ASN A 316 14.19 -8.55 21.58
CA ASN A 316 15.55 -8.01 21.60
C ASN A 316 15.65 -6.53 21.15
N LEU A 317 14.68 -5.71 21.56
CA LEU A 317 14.67 -4.26 21.37
C LEU A 317 15.11 -3.53 22.66
N PRO A 318 15.57 -2.27 22.56
CA PRO A 318 15.82 -1.42 23.73
C PRO A 318 14.56 -1.31 24.61
N GLN A 319 14.71 -1.57 25.91
CA GLN A 319 13.59 -1.70 26.87
C GLN A 319 13.12 -0.34 27.43
N THR A 320 12.86 0.62 26.53
CA THR A 320 12.47 1.99 26.91
C THR A 320 11.07 2.03 27.53
N GLY A 321 10.16 1.15 27.09
CA GLY A 321 8.73 1.25 27.37
C GLY A 321 8.03 2.36 26.58
N GLU A 322 8.71 2.95 25.61
CA GLU A 322 8.17 3.91 24.63
C GLU A 322 8.05 3.24 23.26
N VAL A 323 7.07 3.66 22.46
CA VAL A 323 6.87 3.19 21.09
C VAL A 323 7.39 4.24 20.12
N ASP A 324 8.68 4.15 19.84
CA ASP A 324 9.31 4.82 18.70
C ASP A 324 8.96 4.09 17.39
N PHE A 325 9.52 4.57 16.28
CA PHE A 325 9.27 3.95 14.97
C PHE A 325 9.63 2.47 14.95
N ALA A 326 10.76 2.11 15.58
CA ALA A 326 11.23 0.73 15.72
C ALA A 326 10.21 -0.17 16.35
N THR A 327 9.74 0.28 17.51
CA THR A 327 8.87 -0.49 18.37
C THR A 327 7.49 -0.57 17.72
N TRP A 328 7.02 0.50 17.08
CA TRP A 328 5.76 0.49 16.31
C TRP A 328 5.82 -0.56 15.21
N TYR A 329 6.88 -0.54 14.42
CA TYR A 329 7.04 -1.45 13.31
C TYR A 329 7.18 -2.90 13.78
N ALA A 330 8.02 -3.14 14.79
CA ALA A 330 8.19 -4.47 15.36
C ALA A 330 6.86 -5.03 15.89
N ILE A 331 6.11 -4.23 16.66
CA ILE A 331 4.77 -4.62 17.15
C ILE A 331 3.85 -4.93 15.96
N SER A 332 3.83 -4.07 14.94
CA SER A 332 2.95 -4.26 13.79
C SER A 332 3.32 -5.49 12.95
N ASN A 333 4.60 -5.80 12.78
CA ASN A 333 5.07 -7.00 12.07
C ASN A 333 4.74 -8.28 12.85
N ILE A 334 4.99 -8.31 14.16
CA ILE A 334 4.65 -9.46 14.99
C ILE A 334 3.13 -9.65 15.02
N TYR A 335 2.35 -8.58 15.12
CA TYR A 335 0.88 -8.62 15.03
C TYR A 335 0.41 -9.34 13.75
N VAL A 336 0.93 -8.94 12.59
CA VAL A 336 0.67 -9.60 11.31
C VAL A 336 1.03 -11.08 11.33
N GLY A 337 2.20 -11.41 11.87
CA GLY A 337 2.66 -12.80 11.96
C GLY A 337 1.69 -13.66 12.75
N VAL A 338 1.20 -13.16 13.90
CA VAL A 338 0.30 -13.93 14.77
C VAL A 338 -1.16 -13.94 14.32
N THR A 339 -1.62 -12.98 13.52
CA THR A 339 -2.97 -12.99 12.94
C THR A 339 -3.05 -13.96 11.78
N LYS A 340 -2.06 -13.97 10.87
CA LYS A 340 -2.00 -14.94 9.77
C LYS A 340 -1.96 -16.39 10.25
N ILE A 341 -1.22 -16.68 11.33
CA ILE A 341 -1.21 -18.01 11.95
C ILE A 341 -2.60 -18.42 12.43
N ALA A 342 -3.42 -17.48 12.91
CA ALA A 342 -4.78 -17.79 13.32
C ALA A 342 -5.75 -17.93 12.14
N GLU A 343 -5.61 -17.10 11.09
CA GLU A 343 -6.36 -17.25 9.84
C GLU A 343 -6.10 -18.61 9.18
N LEU A 344 -4.83 -19.04 9.13
CA LEU A 344 -4.43 -20.37 8.65
C LEU A 344 -4.94 -21.52 9.52
N ARG A 345 -5.16 -21.29 10.83
CA ARG A 345 -5.77 -22.28 11.72
C ARG A 345 -7.29 -22.33 11.58
N SER A 346 -7.94 -21.21 11.25
CA SER A 346 -9.38 -21.16 11.00
C SER A 346 -9.80 -21.71 9.64
N THR A 347 -8.91 -21.75 8.65
CA THR A 347 -9.18 -22.41 7.36
C THR A 347 -9.03 -23.94 7.42
N VAL A 348 -8.56 -24.48 8.54
CA VAL A 348 -8.58 -25.91 8.86
C VAL A 348 -9.75 -26.19 9.82
N GLU A 349 -10.97 -25.89 9.38
CA GLU A 349 -12.12 -26.64 9.91
C GLU A 349 -12.08 -28.02 9.25
N PRO A 350 -12.29 -29.13 9.99
CA PRO A 350 -12.46 -30.42 9.35
C PRO A 350 -13.73 -30.31 8.51
N SER A 351 -13.58 -30.34 7.18
CA SER A 351 -14.71 -30.48 6.28
C SER A 351 -15.47 -31.73 6.72
N ILE A 352 -16.65 -31.53 7.31
CA ILE A 352 -17.58 -32.63 7.53
C ILE A 352 -18.04 -33.03 6.13
N GLU A 353 -17.37 -34.03 5.57
CA GLU A 353 -17.72 -34.60 4.29
C GLU A 353 -19.11 -35.24 4.46
N THR A 354 -20.17 -34.53 4.04
CA THR A 354 -21.53 -35.06 4.10
C THR A 354 -21.82 -35.84 2.82
N GLY A 355 -22.19 -37.11 2.97
CA GLY A 355 -22.69 -37.94 1.88
C GLY A 355 -24.18 -37.73 1.66
N LEU A 356 -24.65 -37.89 0.43
CA LEU A 356 -26.07 -37.89 0.08
C LEU A 356 -26.49 -39.31 -0.26
N PHE A 357 -27.34 -39.92 0.58
CA PHE A 357 -27.93 -41.23 0.29
C PHE A 357 -29.22 -41.04 -0.51
N ILE A 358 -29.26 -41.70 -1.68
CA ILE A 358 -30.44 -41.79 -2.54
C ILE A 358 -30.83 -43.27 -2.59
N PRO A 359 -31.99 -43.68 -2.04
CA PRO A 359 -32.43 -45.06 -2.10
C PRO A 359 -32.68 -45.49 -3.56
N PRO A 360 -32.37 -46.75 -3.93
CA PRO A 360 -32.61 -47.24 -5.29
C PRO A 360 -34.11 -47.20 -5.63
N SER A 361 -34.46 -46.53 -6.71
CA SER A 361 -35.84 -46.45 -7.22
C SER A 361 -36.08 -47.50 -8.33
N PRO A 362 -37.18 -48.26 -8.29
CA PRO A 362 -37.52 -49.25 -9.31
C PRO A 362 -37.95 -48.62 -10.64
N TYR A 363 -38.23 -47.32 -10.69
CA TYR A 363 -38.64 -46.61 -11.90
C TYR A 363 -37.51 -45.72 -12.43
N ARG A 364 -37.09 -45.93 -13.68
CA ARG A 364 -36.17 -45.02 -14.37
C ARG A 364 -36.89 -43.69 -14.59
N ASN A 365 -36.34 -42.62 -14.01
CA ASN A 365 -36.70 -41.21 -14.18
C ASN A 365 -37.73 -40.62 -13.19
N ASP A 366 -37.92 -41.19 -12.01
CA ASP A 366 -38.71 -40.53 -10.97
C ASP A 366 -37.92 -39.36 -10.36
N ILE A 367 -38.45 -38.14 -10.47
CA ILE A 367 -37.80 -36.90 -9.99
C ILE A 367 -38.10 -36.61 -8.51
N ASN A 368 -38.96 -37.41 -7.86
CA ASN A 368 -39.37 -37.22 -6.47
C ASN A 368 -38.87 -38.36 -5.56
N VAL A 369 -37.58 -38.69 -5.63
CA VAL A 369 -36.97 -39.67 -4.70
C VAL A 369 -36.52 -38.95 -3.41
N PRO A 370 -37.00 -39.35 -2.22
CA PRO A 370 -36.57 -38.75 -0.96
C PRO A 370 -35.08 -39.04 -0.68
N THR A 371 -34.33 -37.99 -0.33
CA THR A 371 -32.89 -38.09 -0.05
C THR A 371 -32.58 -37.81 1.42
N VAL A 372 -31.62 -38.52 2.00
CA VAL A 372 -31.15 -38.29 3.38
C VAL A 372 -29.68 -37.90 3.36
N ARG A 373 -29.34 -36.77 3.99
CA ARG A 373 -27.94 -36.34 4.19
C ARG A 373 -27.38 -37.03 5.44
N TYR A 374 -26.17 -37.56 5.35
CA TYR A 374 -25.47 -38.16 6.49
C TYR A 374 -24.01 -37.73 6.54
N ARG A 375 -23.42 -37.82 7.73
CA ARG A 375 -21.99 -37.54 7.96
C ARG A 375 -21.19 -38.78 7.54
N LYS A 376 -20.19 -38.62 6.67
CA LYS A 376 -19.27 -39.73 6.39
C LYS A 376 -18.45 -40.12 7.60
#